data_AF-A0A8J8MAD1-F1
#
_entry.id   AF-A0A8J8MAD1-F1
#
_cell.length_a   1.000
_cell.length_b   1.000
_cell.length_c   1.000
_cell.angle_alpha   90.00
_cell.angle_beta   90.00
_cell.angle_gamma   90.00
#
_symmetry.space_group_name_H-M   'P 1'
#
loop_
_entity.id
_entity.type
_entity.pdbx_description
1 polymer ?
#
loop_
_entity_poly.entity_id
_entity_poly.type
_entity_poly.pdbx_seq_one_letter_code
_entity_poly.pdbx_strand_id
1 'polypeptide(L)'
;MKNNMFKTVILIALIVLSLYQTTRLWFDDLSDLNLFYDIINYNTPTEESKKDNGYYFIKPDIMALYSPEEEYSLIKKTNKKFQELFSNSINFLKVIVAYGEIVEDDIPTDILWNKSNLLLKYPFLIKSNLLVKDLNIKNLDFESNINNFNEIIIVPTDDLNEYVFVYFINDKYYNDIQALRIKRKDIEVANNSLSQSMKDIEKNQVLPSFMSTRNMGLDLFTNNVLLPEKGSLYTDVVYFKKPFYIEDKLDSNLLEDYVNGFFMNNIKWKLANDEDPEKFTYTDESVFVYYDTKGVVEYINNDIQNRKDLTIIDSYYIAEKFINKKDKIINKQEYSLTSYIVSGNETKFYFSYKYNDINVNVPKDYLETLNMNYPMEITVLDGQVINYKRIILDLDLDDFIKPPEKFSVDYISVINGMLEKYPQEQGKKINNMFLGYKINYLEENMKLNWTVITDNIIFNNSARTVDQE
;
A
#
# COMPACT_ATOMS: atom_id res chain seq x y z
N MET A 1 2.86 -52.88 50.42
CA MET A 1 3.10 -51.55 49.81
C MET A 1 3.13 -51.51 48.26
N LYS A 2 3.31 -52.63 47.52
CA LYS A 2 3.26 -52.60 46.03
C LYS A 2 1.85 -52.47 45.42
N ASN A 3 0.81 -53.01 46.06
CA ASN A 3 -0.57 -52.95 45.52
C ASN A 3 -1.24 -51.57 45.60
N ASN A 4 -0.83 -50.69 46.53
CA ASN A 4 -1.36 -49.32 46.58
C ASN A 4 -0.76 -48.46 45.48
N MET A 5 0.53 -48.61 45.16
CA MET A 5 1.15 -47.87 44.06
C MET A 5 0.51 -48.22 42.71
N PHE A 6 0.22 -49.50 42.47
CA PHE A 6 -0.46 -49.95 41.25
C PHE A 6 -1.88 -49.39 41.13
N LYS A 7 -2.64 -49.36 42.23
CA LYS A 7 -3.96 -48.72 42.28
C LYS A 7 -3.89 -47.21 42.05
N THR A 8 -2.88 -46.53 42.59
CA THR A 8 -2.68 -45.09 42.36
C THR A 8 -2.32 -44.80 40.91
N VAL A 9 -1.48 -45.62 40.28
CA VAL A 9 -1.13 -45.50 38.86
C VAL A 9 -2.36 -45.73 37.98
N ILE A 10 -3.19 -46.73 38.28
CA ILE A 10 -4.44 -46.97 37.57
C ILE A 10 -5.41 -45.80 37.76
N LEU A 11 -5.51 -45.25 38.97
CA LEU A 11 -6.37 -44.10 39.24
C LEU A 11 -5.93 -42.87 38.45
N ILE A 12 -4.62 -42.59 38.39
CA ILE A 12 -4.07 -41.50 37.57
C ILE A 12 -4.35 -41.74 36.09
N ALA A 13 -4.17 -42.98 35.60
CA ALA A 13 -4.48 -43.32 34.22
C ALA A 13 -5.96 -43.13 33.89
N LEU A 14 -6.86 -43.50 34.82
CA LEU A 14 -8.30 -43.29 34.67
C LEU A 14 -8.67 -41.79 34.70
N ILE A 15 -8.01 -40.98 35.54
CA ILE A 15 -8.19 -39.53 35.57
C ILE A 15 -7.75 -38.91 34.23
N VAL A 16 -6.58 -39.29 33.72
CA VAL A 16 -6.07 -38.80 32.42
C VAL A 16 -6.99 -39.23 31.28
N LEU A 17 -7.49 -40.48 31.28
CA LEU A 17 -8.45 -40.96 30.28
C LEU A 17 -9.79 -40.22 30.37
N SER A 18 -10.26 -39.90 31.57
CA SER A 18 -11.51 -39.14 31.76
C SER A 18 -11.36 -37.69 31.31
N LEU A 19 -10.21 -37.07 31.55
CA LEU A 19 -9.88 -35.74 31.02
C LEU A 19 -9.81 -35.79 29.49
N TYR A 20 -9.15 -36.80 28.92
CA TYR A 20 -9.06 -37.00 27.47
C TYR A 20 -10.44 -37.21 26.81
N GLN A 21 -11.30 -38.01 27.43
CA GLN A 21 -12.68 -38.20 26.94
C GLN A 21 -13.50 -36.92 27.05
N THR A 22 -13.32 -36.15 28.13
CA THR A 22 -14.02 -34.88 28.34
C THR A 22 -13.55 -33.81 27.35
N THR A 23 -12.25 -33.74 27.05
CA THR A 23 -11.72 -32.88 25.98
C THR A 23 -12.25 -33.32 24.62
N ARG A 24 -12.34 -34.63 24.35
CA ARG A 24 -12.90 -35.12 23.08
C ARG A 24 -14.38 -34.81 22.93
N LEU A 25 -15.16 -34.85 24.00
CA LEU A 25 -16.59 -34.49 24.02
C LEU A 25 -16.85 -32.98 23.86
N TRP A 26 -15.90 -32.14 24.29
CA TRP A 26 -15.95 -30.68 24.08
C TRP A 26 -15.33 -30.24 22.76
N PHE A 27 -14.48 -31.07 22.16
CA PHE A 27 -13.76 -30.84 20.91
C PHE A 27 -13.97 -32.03 19.96
N ASP A 28 -15.23 -32.32 19.62
CA ASP A 28 -15.56 -33.39 18.68
C ASP A 28 -14.93 -33.07 17.29
N ASP A 29 -14.31 -34.10 16.71
CA ASP A 29 -13.62 -34.17 15.41
C ASP A 29 -12.39 -33.27 15.17
N LEU A 30 -11.33 -33.53 15.95
CA LEU A 30 -9.94 -33.13 15.63
C LEU A 30 -9.26 -34.05 14.58
N SER A 31 -10.01 -34.86 13.82
CA SER A 31 -9.44 -35.72 12.76
C SER A 31 -9.40 -35.06 11.38
N ASP A 32 -10.13 -33.96 11.15
CA ASP A 32 -10.05 -33.17 9.90
C ASP A 32 -9.36 -31.81 10.07
N LEU A 33 -8.84 -31.52 11.27
CA LEU A 33 -8.04 -30.33 11.53
C LEU A 33 -6.56 -30.71 11.65
N ASN A 34 -5.79 -30.38 10.62
CA ASN A 34 -4.33 -30.52 10.47
C ASN A 34 -3.52 -29.66 11.49
N LEU A 35 -3.91 -29.64 12.76
CA LEU A 35 -3.33 -28.78 13.80
C LEU A 35 -1.89 -29.14 14.20
N PHE A 36 -1.37 -30.29 13.73
CA PHE A 36 0.03 -30.68 13.95
C PHE A 36 0.91 -30.59 12.69
N TYR A 37 0.34 -30.31 11.53
CA TYR A 37 1.11 -29.87 10.35
C TYR A 37 1.34 -28.35 10.34
N ASP A 38 0.44 -27.59 10.96
CA ASP A 38 0.60 -26.13 11.16
C ASP A 38 1.74 -25.76 12.13
N ILE A 39 2.29 -26.71 12.88
CA ILE A 39 3.42 -26.46 13.81
C ILE A 39 4.77 -26.88 13.20
N ILE A 40 4.80 -27.65 12.10
CA ILE A 40 6.05 -28.23 11.57
C ILE A 40 6.32 -27.91 10.10
N ASN A 41 5.37 -27.33 9.34
CA ASN A 41 5.59 -26.93 7.94
C ASN A 41 5.23 -25.48 7.61
N TYR A 42 5.44 -24.54 8.53
CA TYR A 42 5.68 -23.14 8.15
C TYR A 42 7.12 -22.98 7.65
N ASN A 43 7.34 -23.22 6.34
CA ASN A 43 8.41 -22.55 5.60
C ASN A 43 7.93 -21.15 5.15
N THR A 44 7.39 -20.40 6.10
CA THR A 44 7.38 -18.94 6.12
C THR A 44 8.11 -18.52 7.39
N PRO A 45 8.81 -17.37 7.37
CA PRO A 45 9.92 -17.09 8.28
C PRO A 45 9.47 -17.23 9.72
N THR A 46 10.18 -18.10 10.44
CA THR A 46 10.07 -18.31 11.88
C THR A 46 9.84 -17.00 12.62
N GLU A 47 8.94 -17.02 13.61
CA GLU A 47 8.73 -15.95 14.61
C GLU A 47 9.96 -15.71 15.54
N GLU A 48 11.15 -16.19 15.13
CA GLU A 48 12.46 -15.81 15.67
C GLU A 48 13.36 -15.11 14.63
N SER A 49 12.85 -14.82 13.43
CA SER A 49 13.55 -14.01 12.44
C SER A 49 13.33 -12.52 12.70
N LYS A 50 14.33 -11.93 13.38
CA LYS A 50 14.49 -10.52 13.73
C LYS A 50 13.57 -10.10 14.89
N LYS A 51 14.11 -9.84 16.09
CA LYS A 51 14.51 -8.45 16.44
C LYS A 51 14.50 -7.52 15.23
N ASP A 52 13.32 -7.28 14.71
CA ASP A 52 13.10 -6.16 13.83
C ASP A 52 13.19 -4.95 14.76
N ASN A 53 14.29 -4.22 14.69
CA ASN A 53 14.33 -2.83 15.15
C ASN A 53 13.48 -1.95 14.20
N GLY A 54 12.40 -2.51 13.63
CA GLY A 54 11.74 -2.07 12.41
C GLY A 54 10.58 -1.15 12.75
N TYR A 55 10.79 0.14 12.53
CA TYR A 55 9.73 1.13 12.60
C TYR A 55 8.74 0.88 11.46
N TYR A 56 7.46 0.68 11.79
CA TYR A 56 6.39 0.58 10.79
C TYR A 56 6.02 1.96 10.27
N PHE A 57 6.70 2.43 9.23
CA PHE A 57 6.36 3.70 8.58
C PHE A 57 5.31 3.53 7.50
N ILE A 58 4.53 4.59 7.29
CA ILE A 58 3.65 4.67 6.12
C ILE A 58 4.52 4.66 4.87
N LYS A 59 4.29 3.66 4.01
CA LYS A 59 5.03 3.50 2.76
C LYS A 59 4.62 4.59 1.76
N PRO A 60 5.57 5.14 0.98
CA PRO A 60 5.23 6.08 -0.06
C PRO A 60 4.40 5.41 -1.16
N ASP A 61 3.64 6.22 -1.90
CA ASP A 61 2.93 5.77 -3.08
C ASP A 61 3.90 5.48 -4.23
N ILE A 62 4.89 6.38 -4.39
CA ILE A 62 5.99 6.27 -5.35
C ILE A 62 7.32 6.38 -4.60
N MET A 63 8.22 5.44 -4.88
CA MET A 63 9.63 5.54 -4.54
C MET A 63 10.42 5.49 -5.84
N ALA A 64 11.25 6.50 -6.10
CA ALA A 64 12.01 6.60 -7.33
C ALA A 64 13.45 7.02 -7.06
N LEU A 65 14.37 6.53 -7.89
CA LEU A 65 15.78 6.84 -7.83
C LEU A 65 16.15 7.73 -9.00
N TYR A 66 16.67 8.91 -8.73
CA TYR A 66 17.20 9.79 -9.76
C TYR A 66 18.68 9.49 -9.99
N SER A 67 19.06 9.35 -11.25
CA SER A 67 20.44 9.43 -11.70
C SER A 67 20.58 10.59 -12.70
N PRO A 68 21.61 11.45 -12.59
CA PRO A 68 21.84 12.53 -13.57
C PRO A 68 21.94 12.04 -15.02
N GLU A 69 22.33 10.78 -15.23
CA GLU A 69 22.49 10.18 -16.57
C GLU A 69 21.21 9.51 -17.11
N GLU A 70 20.30 9.06 -16.24
CA GLU A 70 19.19 8.16 -16.61
C GLU A 70 17.81 8.62 -16.08
N GLU A 71 17.71 9.86 -15.59
CA GLU A 71 16.50 10.45 -14.98
C GLU A 71 15.94 9.63 -13.79
N TYR A 72 14.61 9.64 -13.55
CA TYR A 72 13.99 8.89 -12.45
C TYR A 72 13.65 7.47 -12.86
N SER A 73 14.09 6.50 -12.06
CA SER A 73 13.75 5.10 -12.17
C SER A 73 12.82 4.68 -11.02
N LEU A 74 11.61 4.18 -11.34
CA LEU A 74 10.63 3.79 -10.32
C LEU A 74 11.00 2.46 -9.66
N ILE A 75 11.08 2.44 -8.33
CA ILE A 75 11.45 1.26 -7.56
C ILE A 75 10.18 0.47 -7.21
N LYS A 76 10.04 -0.70 -7.83
CA LYS A 76 8.88 -1.57 -7.64
C LYS A 76 8.74 -2.09 -6.22
N LYS A 77 7.53 -2.12 -5.66
CA LYS A 77 7.28 -2.64 -4.29
C LYS A 77 7.54 -4.14 -4.17
N THR A 78 7.41 -4.87 -5.27
CA THR A 78 7.72 -6.31 -5.37
C THR A 78 9.22 -6.62 -5.33
N ASN A 79 10.10 -5.60 -5.42
CA ASN A 79 11.53 -5.81 -5.29
C ASN A 79 11.88 -6.27 -3.85
N LYS A 80 12.62 -7.37 -3.74
CA LYS A 80 13.12 -7.91 -2.46
C LYS A 80 13.94 -6.88 -1.65
N LYS A 81 14.61 -5.94 -2.33
CA LYS A 81 15.41 -4.85 -1.74
C LYS A 81 14.60 -3.58 -1.45
N PHE A 82 13.34 -3.47 -1.87
CA PHE A 82 12.50 -2.30 -1.60
C PHE A 82 12.41 -2.01 -0.09
N GLN A 83 12.13 -3.05 0.72
CA GLN A 83 11.99 -2.88 2.17
C GLN A 83 13.29 -2.48 2.85
N GLU A 84 14.43 -2.97 2.34
CA GLU A 84 15.75 -2.59 2.84
C GLU A 84 16.04 -1.11 2.55
N LEU A 85 15.84 -0.67 1.31
CA LEU A 85 16.03 0.73 0.92
C LEU A 85 15.08 1.65 1.71
N PHE A 86 13.82 1.28 1.85
CA PHE A 86 12.85 2.03 2.65
C PHE A 86 13.25 2.11 4.12
N SER A 87 13.69 1.01 4.72
CA SER A 87 14.15 1.02 6.11
C SER A 87 15.38 1.91 6.29
N ASN A 88 16.32 1.87 5.34
CA ASN A 88 17.51 2.72 5.35
C ASN A 88 17.17 4.20 5.14
N SER A 89 16.19 4.52 4.29
CA SER A 89 15.73 5.92 4.12
C SER A 89 15.05 6.45 5.39
N ILE A 90 14.24 5.63 6.07
CA ILE A 90 13.65 6.00 7.37
C ILE A 90 14.74 6.22 8.43
N ASN A 91 15.73 5.33 8.52
CA ASN A 91 16.84 5.49 9.46
C ASN A 91 17.63 6.78 9.18
N PHE A 92 17.84 7.10 7.90
CA PHE A 92 18.46 8.37 7.49
C PHE A 92 17.61 9.57 7.93
N LEU A 93 16.30 9.55 7.65
CA LEU A 93 15.36 10.60 8.06
C LEU A 93 15.35 10.79 9.58
N LYS A 94 15.39 9.70 10.35
CA LYS A 94 15.44 9.78 11.80
C LYS A 94 16.65 10.56 12.31
N VAL A 95 17.83 10.32 11.72
CA VAL A 95 19.07 11.01 12.14
C VAL A 95 19.05 12.47 11.71
N ILE A 96 18.72 12.77 10.45
CA ILE A 96 18.75 14.16 9.96
C ILE A 96 17.63 15.01 10.56
N VAL A 97 16.44 14.46 10.82
CA VAL A 97 15.38 15.22 11.50
C VAL A 97 15.74 15.44 12.98
N ALA A 98 16.50 14.54 13.61
CA ALA A 98 16.92 14.72 15.00
C ALA A 98 18.08 15.72 15.17
N TYR A 99 19.02 15.77 14.21
CA TYR A 99 20.30 16.48 14.38
C TYR A 99 20.67 17.43 13.25
N GLY A 100 19.90 17.47 12.15
CA GLY A 100 20.15 18.34 11.02
C GLY A 100 19.76 19.79 11.28
N GLU A 101 20.40 20.68 10.54
CA GLU A 101 20.13 22.11 10.53
C GLU A 101 19.09 22.43 9.45
N ILE A 102 18.13 23.30 9.76
CA ILE A 102 17.23 23.87 8.76
C ILE A 102 18.00 24.84 7.86
N VAL A 103 17.74 24.77 6.55
CA VAL A 103 18.26 25.73 5.58
C VAL A 103 17.28 26.90 5.49
N GLU A 104 17.62 28.03 6.10
CA GLU A 104 16.73 29.20 6.20
C GLU A 104 16.62 30.01 4.90
N ASP A 105 17.72 30.14 4.14
CA ASP A 105 17.80 30.93 2.91
C ASP A 105 18.62 30.20 1.83
N ASP A 106 18.35 30.51 0.55
CA ASP A 106 19.08 30.03 -0.63
C ASP A 106 19.21 28.49 -0.67
N ILE A 107 18.05 27.81 -0.59
CA ILE A 107 17.98 26.35 -0.64
C ILE A 107 18.61 25.86 -1.95
N PRO A 108 19.67 25.02 -1.90
CA PRO A 108 20.41 24.61 -3.09
C PRO A 108 19.61 23.57 -3.88
N THR A 109 18.72 24.01 -4.76
CA THR A 109 17.84 23.13 -5.55
C THR A 109 18.51 22.55 -6.78
N ASP A 110 19.61 23.13 -7.25
CA ASP A 110 20.44 22.62 -8.34
C ASP A 110 21.01 21.23 -8.03
N ILE A 111 21.30 20.96 -6.75
CA ILE A 111 21.77 19.67 -6.27
C ILE A 111 20.78 18.54 -6.57
N LEU A 112 19.47 18.82 -6.62
CA LEU A 112 18.42 17.82 -6.91
C LEU A 112 18.58 17.21 -8.31
N TRP A 113 19.22 17.91 -9.24
CA TRP A 113 19.35 17.50 -10.63
C TRP A 113 20.79 17.15 -11.02
N ASN A 114 21.77 17.49 -10.16
CA ASN A 114 23.18 17.21 -10.41
C ASN A 114 23.73 16.03 -9.59
N LYS A 115 22.98 15.51 -8.62
CA LYS A 115 23.37 14.37 -7.78
C LYS A 115 22.28 13.31 -7.73
N SER A 116 22.69 12.04 -7.63
CA SER A 116 21.77 10.93 -7.42
C SER A 116 20.96 11.12 -6.14
N ASN A 117 19.66 10.89 -6.21
CA ASN A 117 18.77 11.12 -5.08
C ASN A 117 17.60 10.13 -5.02
N LEU A 118 17.09 9.93 -3.81
CA LEU A 118 15.93 9.09 -3.56
C LEU A 118 14.70 9.97 -3.34
N LEU A 119 13.68 9.80 -4.18
CA LEU A 119 12.37 10.42 -4.06
C LEU A 119 11.41 9.48 -3.32
N LEU A 120 10.75 10.00 -2.29
CA LEU A 120 9.61 9.39 -1.61
C LEU A 120 8.40 10.32 -1.81
N LYS A 121 7.40 9.88 -2.57
CA LYS A 121 6.20 10.67 -2.85
C LYS A 121 4.96 10.01 -2.24
N TYR A 122 4.19 10.80 -1.51
CA TYR A 122 2.99 10.42 -0.79
C TYR A 122 1.75 11.03 -1.46
N PRO A 123 0.59 10.34 -1.41
CA PRO A 123 -0.63 10.83 -2.04
C PRO A 123 -1.39 11.86 -1.18
N PHE A 124 -0.87 12.17 0.00
CA PHE A 124 -1.44 13.12 0.96
C PHE A 124 -0.35 13.97 1.60
N LEU A 125 -0.76 15.13 2.12
CA LEU A 125 0.12 15.99 2.89
C LEU A 125 0.37 15.40 4.29
N ILE A 126 1.65 15.28 4.64
CA ILE A 126 2.16 14.90 5.94
C ILE A 126 2.49 16.17 6.70
N LYS A 127 1.99 16.28 7.94
CA LYS A 127 2.37 17.37 8.84
C LYS A 127 3.69 17.04 9.52
N SER A 128 4.57 18.03 9.70
CA SER A 128 5.88 17.86 10.35
C SER A 128 5.78 17.24 11.75
N ASN A 129 4.80 17.67 12.55
CA ASN A 129 4.53 17.12 13.88
C ASN A 129 4.12 15.64 13.87
N LEU A 130 3.45 15.19 12.81
CA LEU A 130 3.12 13.76 12.63
C LEU A 130 4.40 12.98 12.32
N LEU A 131 5.24 13.46 11.40
CA LEU A 131 6.50 12.80 11.08
C LEU A 131 7.44 12.67 12.29
N VAL A 132 7.54 13.72 13.14
CA VAL A 132 8.36 13.69 14.36
C VAL A 132 7.85 12.67 15.37
N LYS A 133 6.52 12.63 15.56
CA LYS A 133 5.85 11.62 16.40
C LYS A 133 6.11 10.21 15.90
N ASP A 134 6.00 10.02 14.58
CA ASP A 134 6.19 8.77 13.87
C ASP A 134 7.65 8.27 13.94
N LEU A 135 8.63 9.17 13.84
CA LEU A 135 10.07 8.91 14.04
C LEU A 135 10.45 8.67 15.50
N ASN A 136 9.51 8.83 16.43
CA ASN A 136 9.74 8.73 17.87
C ASN A 136 10.93 9.60 18.31
N ILE A 137 10.94 10.84 17.81
CA ILE A 137 11.93 11.87 18.16
C ILE A 137 11.19 13.10 18.68
N LYS A 138 11.94 14.05 19.24
CA LYS A 138 11.43 15.35 19.65
C LYS A 138 12.28 16.41 18.98
N ASN A 139 11.71 17.17 18.05
CA ASN A 139 12.38 18.31 17.44
C ASN A 139 11.35 19.42 17.21
N LEU A 140 11.21 20.30 18.21
CA LEU A 140 10.28 21.44 18.14
C LEU A 140 10.63 22.43 17.03
N ASP A 141 11.92 22.54 16.69
CA ASP A 141 12.40 23.44 15.65
C ASP A 141 11.96 22.94 14.27
N PHE A 142 12.10 21.63 14.01
CA PHE A 142 11.54 20.99 12.82
C PHE A 142 10.01 21.14 12.75
N GLU A 143 9.30 20.87 13.85
CA GLU A 143 7.84 20.98 13.91
C GLU A 143 7.33 22.40 13.61
N SER A 144 8.09 23.43 14.02
CA SER A 144 7.69 24.83 13.90
C SER A 144 8.02 25.43 12.53
N ASN A 145 9.08 24.94 11.87
CA ASN A 145 9.61 25.55 10.66
C ASN A 145 9.33 24.74 9.39
N ILE A 146 9.13 23.43 9.48
CA ILE A 146 8.77 22.60 8.33
C ILE A 146 7.24 22.54 8.20
N ASN A 147 6.75 23.03 7.07
CA ASN A 147 5.36 23.01 6.66
C ASN A 147 4.90 21.58 6.31
N ASN A 148 3.65 21.46 5.87
CA ASN A 148 3.14 20.19 5.38
C ASN A 148 3.78 19.86 4.03
N PHE A 149 4.18 18.62 3.83
CA PHE A 149 4.84 18.15 2.60
C PHE A 149 4.24 16.83 2.15
N ASN A 150 4.42 16.46 0.89
CA ASN A 150 4.06 15.14 0.37
C ASN A 150 5.17 14.52 -0.50
N GLU A 151 6.25 15.25 -0.75
CA GLU A 151 7.46 14.75 -1.38
C GLU A 151 8.63 14.91 -0.39
N ILE A 152 9.43 13.85 -0.25
CA ILE A 152 10.71 13.88 0.45
C ILE A 152 11.78 13.45 -0.56
N ILE A 153 12.79 14.28 -0.77
CA ILE A 153 13.96 13.93 -1.60
C ILE A 153 15.19 13.86 -0.71
N ILE A 154 15.87 12.71 -0.71
CA ILE A 154 17.10 12.49 0.04
C ILE A 154 18.28 12.49 -0.92
N VAL A 155 19.24 13.40 -0.70
CA VAL A 155 20.46 13.51 -1.49
C VAL A 155 21.66 13.11 -0.62
N PRO A 156 22.10 11.84 -0.68
CA PRO A 156 23.32 11.42 -0.02
C PRO A 156 24.56 11.94 -0.76
N THR A 157 25.72 11.84 -0.12
CA THR A 157 27.02 12.11 -0.77
C THR A 157 28.09 11.12 -0.31
N ASP A 158 29.02 10.81 -1.21
CA ASP A 158 30.20 9.99 -0.93
C ASP A 158 31.37 10.85 -0.38
N ASP A 159 31.31 12.18 -0.46
CA ASP A 159 32.34 13.09 0.08
C ASP A 159 32.13 13.32 1.59
N LEU A 160 33.16 13.06 2.41
CA LEU A 160 33.10 13.22 3.87
C LEU A 160 33.01 14.69 4.30
N ASN A 161 33.45 15.63 3.45
CA ASN A 161 33.49 17.06 3.75
C ASN A 161 32.24 17.81 3.31
N GLU A 162 31.38 17.19 2.49
CA GLU A 162 30.14 17.79 2.01
C GLU A 162 28.99 17.64 3.02
N TYR A 163 27.94 18.42 2.78
CA TYR A 163 26.64 18.22 3.41
C TYR A 163 25.81 17.21 2.62
N VAL A 164 25.06 16.39 3.35
CA VAL A 164 23.90 15.70 2.81
C VAL A 164 22.69 16.59 2.97
N PHE A 165 21.70 16.43 2.09
CA PHE A 165 20.47 17.22 2.12
C PHE A 165 19.24 16.31 2.13
N VAL A 166 18.20 16.77 2.82
CA VAL A 166 16.82 16.25 2.67
C VAL A 166 15.90 17.41 2.39
N TYR A 167 15.13 17.29 1.33
CA TYR A 167 14.15 18.28 0.91
C TYR A 167 12.75 17.77 1.22
N PHE A 168 11.96 18.62 1.85
CA PHE A 168 10.54 18.44 2.13
C PHE A 168 9.78 19.38 1.20
N ILE A 169 8.96 18.81 0.32
CA ILE A 169 8.30 19.55 -0.75
C ILE A 169 6.81 19.34 -0.67
N ASN A 170 6.07 20.43 -0.78
CA ASN A 170 4.63 20.43 -0.96
C ASN A 170 4.34 20.57 -2.46
N ASP A 171 4.06 19.45 -3.12
CA ASP A 171 3.97 19.40 -4.59
C ASP A 171 2.80 20.22 -5.17
N LYS A 172 1.85 20.66 -4.33
CA LYS A 172 0.76 21.56 -4.71
C LYS A 172 1.27 22.94 -5.15
N TYR A 173 2.43 23.35 -4.66
CA TYR A 173 3.07 24.61 -5.00
C TYR A 173 4.48 24.32 -5.49
N TYR A 174 4.75 24.64 -6.76
CA TYR A 174 6.02 24.34 -7.43
C TYR A 174 7.28 24.80 -6.65
N ASN A 175 7.16 25.84 -5.81
CA ASN A 175 8.26 26.47 -5.07
C ASN A 175 8.22 26.27 -3.53
N ASP A 176 7.29 25.48 -3.00
CA ASP A 176 7.24 25.21 -1.54
C ASP A 176 8.20 24.07 -1.20
N ILE A 177 9.49 24.42 -1.18
CA ILE A 177 10.62 23.54 -0.91
C ILE A 177 11.27 24.00 0.39
N GLN A 178 11.47 23.08 1.31
CA GLN A 178 12.20 23.29 2.56
C GLN A 178 13.27 22.23 2.70
N ALA A 179 14.39 22.52 3.35
CA ALA A 179 15.49 21.57 3.43
C ALA A 179 16.13 21.47 4.81
N LEU A 180 16.59 20.28 5.13
CA LEU A 180 17.54 20.01 6.20
C LEU A 180 18.90 19.66 5.61
N ARG A 181 19.96 20.02 6.31
CA ARG A 181 21.32 19.60 6.02
C ARG A 181 22.03 19.06 7.24
N ILE A 182 22.96 18.13 7.03
CA ILE A 182 23.91 17.69 8.06
C ILE A 182 25.23 17.34 7.37
N LYS A 183 26.38 17.56 8.02
CA LYS A 183 27.66 17.16 7.41
C LYS A 183 27.68 15.64 7.27
N ARG A 184 28.13 15.13 6.12
CA ARG A 184 28.15 13.69 5.84
C ARG A 184 28.78 12.91 7.00
N LYS A 185 29.94 13.35 7.50
CA LYS A 185 30.66 12.70 8.61
C LYS A 185 29.80 12.47 9.87
N ASP A 186 28.80 13.31 10.12
CA ASP A 186 27.96 13.24 11.33
C ASP A 186 26.75 12.30 11.15
N ILE A 187 26.52 11.80 9.93
CA ILE A 187 25.47 10.83 9.56
C ILE A 187 26.06 9.61 8.82
N GLU A 188 27.36 9.33 9.00
CA GLU A 188 28.13 8.39 8.17
C GLU A 188 27.46 7.02 8.03
N VAL A 189 27.01 6.41 9.13
CA VAL A 189 26.40 5.07 9.13
C VAL A 189 25.13 5.06 8.27
N ALA A 190 24.19 5.99 8.51
CA ALA A 190 22.93 6.02 7.80
C ALA A 190 23.11 6.42 6.32
N ASN A 191 24.03 7.35 6.03
CA ASN A 191 24.37 7.73 4.65
C ASN A 191 24.98 6.54 3.89
N ASN A 192 25.95 5.84 4.47
CA ASN A 192 26.60 4.71 3.80
C ASN A 192 25.60 3.57 3.55
N SER A 193 24.72 3.25 4.51
CA SER A 193 23.67 2.25 4.33
C SER A 193 22.69 2.63 3.21
N LEU A 194 22.23 3.89 3.19
CA LEU A 194 21.33 4.37 2.15
C LEU A 194 21.98 4.36 0.76
N SER A 195 23.17 4.95 0.62
CA SER A 195 23.92 5.00 -0.64
C SER A 195 24.21 3.60 -1.19
N GLN A 196 24.54 2.64 -0.32
CA GLN A 196 24.76 1.27 -0.75
C GLN A 196 23.47 0.63 -1.28
N SER A 197 22.34 0.78 -0.58
CA SER A 197 21.05 0.25 -1.05
C SER A 197 20.60 0.89 -2.37
N MET A 198 20.86 2.18 -2.58
CA MET A 198 20.59 2.86 -3.87
C MET A 198 21.43 2.25 -5.00
N LYS A 199 22.76 2.19 -4.83
CA LYS A 199 23.69 1.59 -5.82
C LYS A 199 23.36 0.12 -6.12
N ASP A 200 22.89 -0.60 -5.11
CA ASP A 200 22.47 -1.99 -5.24
C ASP A 200 21.20 -2.15 -6.08
N ILE A 201 20.26 -1.21 -6.02
CA ILE A 201 19.05 -1.25 -6.86
C ILE A 201 19.40 -0.91 -8.31
N GLU A 202 20.20 0.14 -8.53
CA GLU A 202 20.65 0.57 -9.88
C GLU A 202 21.30 -0.58 -10.64
N LYS A 203 22.20 -1.33 -9.99
CA LYS A 203 22.95 -2.41 -10.65
C LYS A 203 22.12 -3.64 -10.99
N ASN A 204 21.04 -3.89 -10.25
CA ASN A 204 20.35 -5.20 -10.27
C ASN A 204 18.97 -5.14 -10.92
N GLN A 205 18.53 -3.99 -11.44
CA GLN A 205 17.20 -3.85 -12.02
C GLN A 205 17.20 -3.07 -13.34
N VAL A 206 16.38 -3.56 -14.27
CA VAL A 206 15.88 -2.74 -15.37
C VAL A 206 14.63 -2.04 -14.85
N LEU A 207 14.76 -0.75 -14.57
CA LEU A 207 13.68 0.07 -14.04
C LEU A 207 13.01 0.83 -15.19
N PRO A 208 11.68 0.98 -15.20
CA PRO A 208 11.03 1.91 -16.10
C PRO A 208 11.52 3.32 -15.78
N SER A 209 11.97 4.04 -16.80
CA SER A 209 12.43 5.42 -16.69
C SER A 209 11.26 6.40 -16.81
N PHE A 210 11.38 7.48 -16.04
CA PHE A 210 10.41 8.56 -15.95
C PHE A 210 11.11 9.91 -15.98
N MET A 211 10.56 10.79 -16.80
CA MET A 211 10.91 12.20 -16.85
C MET A 211 10.20 12.95 -15.74
N SER A 212 10.92 13.79 -14.99
CA SER A 212 10.32 14.76 -14.08
C SER A 212 9.96 16.05 -14.82
N THR A 213 8.67 16.43 -14.80
CA THR A 213 8.24 17.70 -15.39
C THR A 213 8.92 18.91 -14.74
N ARG A 214 9.29 18.79 -13.45
CA ARG A 214 10.06 19.81 -12.73
C ARG A 214 11.50 19.92 -13.24
N ASN A 215 12.19 18.79 -13.41
CA ASN A 215 13.53 18.76 -13.98
C ASN A 215 13.56 19.34 -15.40
N MET A 216 12.56 19.01 -16.21
CA MET A 216 12.42 19.50 -17.58
C MET A 216 12.00 20.98 -17.67
N GLY A 217 11.62 21.63 -16.57
CA GLY A 217 11.12 23.00 -16.57
C GLY A 217 9.80 23.16 -17.35
N LEU A 218 8.93 22.14 -17.32
CA LEU A 218 7.67 22.18 -18.06
C LEU A 218 6.63 23.00 -17.30
N ASP A 219 6.53 24.28 -17.66
CA ASP A 219 5.56 25.21 -17.09
C ASP A 219 4.10 24.76 -17.25
N LEU A 220 3.78 23.86 -18.18
CA LEU A 220 2.41 23.38 -18.36
C LEU A 220 1.83 22.68 -17.12
N PHE A 221 2.67 22.12 -16.24
CA PHE A 221 2.23 21.38 -15.06
C PHE A 221 2.26 22.25 -13.80
N THR A 222 1.25 22.12 -12.92
CA THR A 222 1.29 22.80 -11.61
C THR A 222 2.24 22.11 -10.63
N ASN A 223 2.35 20.79 -10.75
CA ASN A 223 3.04 19.91 -9.80
C ASN A 223 4.18 19.16 -10.52
N ASN A 224 5.08 18.57 -9.75
CA ASN A 224 6.04 17.62 -10.30
C ASN A 224 5.34 16.30 -10.66
N VAL A 225 5.29 16.00 -11.94
CA VAL A 225 4.69 14.79 -12.50
C VAL A 225 5.81 13.93 -13.07
N LEU A 226 5.78 12.63 -12.77
CA LEU A 226 6.70 11.65 -13.35
C LEU A 226 6.04 11.06 -14.60
N LEU A 227 6.52 11.45 -15.77
CA LEU A 227 6.00 11.02 -17.05
C LEU A 227 6.79 9.79 -17.55
N PRO A 228 6.14 8.67 -17.87
CA PRO A 228 6.83 7.49 -18.38
C PRO A 228 7.52 7.76 -19.72
N GLU A 229 8.71 7.18 -19.90
CA GLU A 229 9.45 7.28 -21.16
C GLU A 229 8.77 6.48 -22.28
N LYS A 230 8.81 7.02 -23.51
CA LYS A 230 8.28 6.37 -24.71
C LYS A 230 9.01 5.04 -24.97
N GLY A 231 8.25 4.01 -25.35
CA GLY A 231 8.81 2.68 -25.65
C GLY A 231 8.96 1.74 -24.44
N SER A 232 8.60 2.21 -23.23
CA SER A 232 8.44 1.36 -22.05
C SER A 232 7.41 0.23 -22.28
N LEU A 233 7.62 -0.93 -21.63
CA LEU A 233 6.75 -2.09 -21.76
C LEU A 233 5.66 -2.09 -20.68
N TYR A 234 4.40 -2.20 -21.11
CA TYR A 234 3.24 -2.28 -20.22
C TYR A 234 2.24 -3.33 -20.69
N THR A 235 1.49 -3.93 -19.77
CA THR A 235 0.37 -4.81 -20.12
C THR A 235 -0.85 -3.95 -20.45
N ASP A 236 -1.35 -3.98 -21.69
CA ASP A 236 -2.49 -3.13 -22.09
C ASP A 236 -3.80 -3.53 -21.40
N VAL A 237 -4.11 -4.83 -21.38
CA VAL A 237 -5.35 -5.37 -20.81
C VAL A 237 -5.03 -6.43 -19.79
N VAL A 238 -5.64 -6.30 -18.62
CA VAL A 238 -5.55 -7.27 -17.53
C VAL A 238 -6.95 -7.74 -17.20
N TYR A 239 -7.17 -9.05 -17.21
CA TYR A 239 -8.47 -9.64 -16.87
C TYR A 239 -8.56 -9.90 -15.37
N PHE A 240 -9.77 -9.93 -14.84
CA PHE A 240 -10.06 -10.38 -13.49
C PHE A 240 -11.30 -11.25 -13.51
N LYS A 241 -11.52 -12.06 -12.49
CA LYS A 241 -12.74 -12.87 -12.35
C LYS A 241 -13.50 -12.48 -11.09
N LYS A 242 -14.81 -12.77 -11.06
CA LYS A 242 -15.57 -12.71 -9.82
C LYS A 242 -15.07 -13.80 -8.87
N PRO A 243 -14.71 -13.47 -7.63
CA PRO A 243 -14.28 -14.46 -6.67
C PRO A 243 -15.45 -15.38 -6.31
N PHE A 244 -15.16 -16.65 -6.03
CA PHE A 244 -16.14 -17.64 -5.54
C PHE A 244 -17.21 -18.07 -6.55
N TYR A 245 -17.06 -17.80 -7.85
CA TYR A 245 -17.95 -18.33 -8.88
C TYR A 245 -17.30 -19.49 -9.63
N ILE A 246 -18.06 -20.57 -9.81
CA ILE A 246 -17.73 -21.70 -10.68
C ILE A 246 -18.88 -21.86 -11.67
N GLU A 247 -18.59 -21.80 -12.97
CA GLU A 247 -19.61 -21.90 -14.03
C GLU A 247 -20.80 -20.94 -13.81
N ASP A 248 -20.50 -19.68 -13.49
CA ASP A 248 -21.46 -18.59 -13.20
C ASP A 248 -22.38 -18.81 -11.98
N LYS A 249 -22.10 -19.82 -11.15
CA LYS A 249 -22.79 -20.05 -9.88
C LYS A 249 -21.88 -19.74 -8.70
N LEU A 250 -22.43 -19.04 -7.71
CA LEU A 250 -21.73 -18.80 -6.46
C LEU A 250 -21.51 -20.12 -5.72
N ASP A 251 -20.26 -20.43 -5.46
CA ASP A 251 -19.85 -21.53 -4.59
C ASP A 251 -19.86 -21.06 -3.14
N SER A 252 -20.85 -21.53 -2.39
CA SER A 252 -21.01 -21.17 -0.97
C SER A 252 -19.87 -21.67 -0.09
N ASN A 253 -19.20 -22.77 -0.44
CA ASN A 253 -18.11 -23.33 0.35
C ASN A 253 -16.86 -22.46 0.19
N LEU A 254 -16.53 -22.06 -1.05
CA LEU A 254 -15.41 -21.16 -1.31
C LEU A 254 -15.58 -19.80 -0.60
N LEU A 255 -16.81 -19.26 -0.62
CA LEU A 255 -17.12 -18.02 0.10
C LEU A 255 -16.96 -18.21 1.61
N GLU A 256 -17.46 -19.32 2.17
CA GLU A 256 -17.36 -19.62 3.59
C GLU A 256 -15.91 -19.81 4.06
N ASP A 257 -15.09 -20.50 3.28
CA ASP A 257 -13.66 -20.70 3.55
C ASP A 257 -12.87 -19.38 3.59
N TYR A 258 -13.23 -18.45 2.70
CA TYR A 258 -12.70 -17.09 2.71
C TYR A 258 -13.15 -16.32 3.96
N VAL A 259 -14.46 -16.28 4.19
CA VAL A 259 -15.08 -15.51 5.28
C VAL A 259 -14.63 -16.00 6.66
N ASN A 260 -14.41 -17.30 6.85
CA ASN A 260 -13.84 -17.88 8.07
C ASN A 260 -12.50 -17.24 8.48
N GLY A 261 -11.73 -16.68 7.53
CA GLY A 261 -10.47 -15.98 7.83
C GLY A 261 -10.63 -14.76 8.74
N PHE A 262 -11.81 -14.11 8.74
CA PHE A 262 -12.07 -12.92 9.54
C PHE A 262 -12.37 -13.22 11.01
N PHE A 263 -12.91 -14.40 11.31
CA PHE A 263 -13.32 -14.77 12.67
C PHE A 263 -12.14 -15.30 13.50
N MET A 264 -12.26 -15.29 14.83
CA MET A 264 -11.28 -15.94 15.72
C MET A 264 -11.57 -17.42 15.91
N ASN A 265 -12.86 -17.78 15.94
CA ASN A 265 -13.36 -19.15 15.94
C ASN A 265 -14.12 -19.38 14.62
N ASN A 266 -14.53 -20.62 14.34
CA ASN A 266 -15.37 -20.90 13.18
C ASN A 266 -16.67 -20.10 13.24
N ILE A 267 -17.22 -19.77 12.06
CA ILE A 267 -18.52 -19.11 11.91
C ILE A 267 -19.58 -19.83 12.75
N LYS A 268 -20.34 -19.07 13.55
CA LYS A 268 -21.46 -19.63 14.33
C LYS A 268 -22.75 -19.64 13.54
N TRP A 269 -23.05 -18.58 12.80
CA TRP A 269 -24.29 -18.44 12.04
C TRP A 269 -24.07 -17.93 10.63
N LYS A 270 -24.80 -18.55 9.70
CA LYS A 270 -25.11 -18.01 8.37
C LYS A 270 -26.55 -17.54 8.39
N LEU A 271 -26.78 -16.24 8.26
CA LEU A 271 -28.13 -15.69 8.24
C LEU A 271 -28.67 -15.80 6.82
N ALA A 272 -29.84 -16.43 6.67
CA ALA A 272 -30.59 -16.39 5.42
C ALA A 272 -31.13 -14.96 5.25
N ASN A 273 -30.72 -14.28 4.17
CA ASN A 273 -31.32 -13.01 3.80
C ASN A 273 -32.56 -13.28 2.94
N ASP A 274 -33.72 -13.37 3.59
CA ASP A 274 -35.00 -13.50 2.88
C ASP A 274 -35.37 -12.20 2.10
N GLU A 275 -34.78 -11.05 2.48
CA GLU A 275 -35.06 -9.74 1.88
C GLU A 275 -34.11 -9.36 0.72
N ASP A 276 -32.90 -9.92 0.67
CA ASP A 276 -31.91 -9.63 -0.37
C ASP A 276 -31.09 -10.89 -0.73
N PRO A 277 -31.50 -11.63 -1.78
CA PRO A 277 -30.83 -12.86 -2.18
C PRO A 277 -29.41 -12.63 -2.73
N GLU A 278 -29.01 -11.37 -2.96
CA GLU A 278 -27.68 -11.01 -3.44
C GLU A 278 -26.69 -10.69 -2.31
N LYS A 279 -27.12 -10.76 -1.05
CA LYS A 279 -26.29 -10.47 0.12
C LYS A 279 -26.21 -11.66 1.07
N PHE A 280 -24.99 -12.04 1.43
CA PHE A 280 -24.69 -13.14 2.36
C PHE A 280 -24.16 -12.55 3.66
N THR A 281 -24.64 -13.07 4.80
CA THR A 281 -24.25 -12.58 6.12
C THR A 281 -23.78 -13.73 7.00
N TYR A 282 -22.60 -13.55 7.59
CA TYR A 282 -21.96 -14.49 8.51
C TYR A 282 -21.66 -13.78 9.82
N THR A 283 -21.86 -14.45 10.96
CA THR A 283 -21.62 -13.82 12.27
C THR A 283 -21.26 -14.81 13.38
N ASP A 284 -20.54 -14.30 14.38
CA ASP A 284 -20.27 -14.97 15.65
C ASP A 284 -20.88 -14.24 16.89
N GLU A 285 -21.89 -13.38 16.66
CA GLU A 285 -22.50 -12.36 17.56
C GLU A 285 -21.73 -11.04 17.64
N SER A 286 -20.41 -11.11 17.80
CA SER A 286 -19.52 -9.95 17.96
C SER A 286 -19.10 -9.35 16.63
N VAL A 287 -18.85 -10.21 15.65
CA VAL A 287 -18.37 -9.87 14.32
C VAL A 287 -19.45 -10.21 13.29
N PHE A 288 -19.57 -9.35 12.29
CA PHE A 288 -20.39 -9.55 11.10
C PHE A 288 -19.51 -9.47 9.87
N VAL A 289 -19.66 -10.42 8.95
CA VAL A 289 -19.06 -10.38 7.63
C VAL A 289 -20.18 -10.48 6.59
N TYR A 290 -20.25 -9.47 5.73
CA TYR A 290 -21.17 -9.39 4.61
C TYR A 290 -20.41 -9.62 3.32
N TYR A 291 -21.04 -10.32 2.39
CA TYR A 291 -20.59 -10.42 1.01
C TYR A 291 -21.77 -10.13 0.08
N ASP A 292 -21.56 -9.31 -0.95
CA ASP A 292 -22.54 -9.10 -2.01
C ASP A 292 -22.09 -9.70 -3.36
N THR A 293 -23.04 -10.00 -4.25
CA THR A 293 -22.74 -10.56 -5.59
C THR A 293 -22.03 -9.57 -6.54
N LYS A 294 -21.88 -8.30 -6.13
CA LYS A 294 -21.04 -7.31 -6.82
C LYS A 294 -19.57 -7.45 -6.44
N GLY A 295 -19.23 -8.39 -5.56
CA GLY A 295 -17.86 -8.70 -5.16
C GLY A 295 -17.37 -7.84 -4.01
N VAL A 296 -18.26 -7.23 -3.22
CA VAL A 296 -17.89 -6.45 -2.04
C VAL A 296 -17.92 -7.33 -0.81
N VAL A 297 -16.88 -7.24 0.02
CA VAL A 297 -16.85 -7.80 1.38
C VAL A 297 -16.84 -6.65 2.40
N GLU A 298 -17.60 -6.79 3.47
CA GLU A 298 -17.64 -5.86 4.59
C GLU A 298 -17.57 -6.62 5.92
N TYR A 299 -16.55 -6.33 6.71
CA TYR A 299 -16.34 -6.82 8.06
C TYR A 299 -16.69 -5.71 9.05
N ILE A 300 -17.51 -6.03 10.06
CA ILE A 300 -17.87 -5.13 11.15
C ILE A 300 -17.62 -5.85 12.47
N ASN A 301 -16.91 -5.18 13.38
CA ASN A 301 -16.69 -5.64 14.74
C ASN A 301 -17.37 -4.72 15.73
N ASN A 302 -18.30 -5.29 16.51
CA ASN A 302 -19.06 -4.57 17.52
C ASN A 302 -18.49 -4.71 18.93
N ASP A 303 -17.43 -5.51 19.11
CA ASP A 303 -16.76 -5.59 20.41
C ASP A 303 -16.07 -4.25 20.69
N ILE A 304 -16.38 -3.63 21.81
CA ILE A 304 -15.74 -2.38 22.24
C ILE A 304 -14.63 -2.73 23.22
N GLN A 305 -13.37 -2.44 22.85
CA GLN A 305 -12.24 -2.59 23.76
C GLN A 305 -11.95 -1.31 24.54
N ASN A 306 -11.11 -1.45 25.57
CA ASN A 306 -10.63 -0.32 26.34
C ASN A 306 -9.83 0.64 25.46
N ARG A 307 -10.10 1.93 25.64
CA ARG A 307 -9.43 3.04 24.95
C ARG A 307 -7.91 2.91 24.99
N LYS A 308 -7.28 2.98 23.81
CA LYS A 308 -5.83 3.11 23.65
C LYS A 308 -5.54 4.37 22.86
N ASP A 309 -4.62 5.19 23.36
CA ASP A 309 -4.12 6.32 22.59
C ASP A 309 -3.08 5.82 21.58
N LEU A 310 -3.37 6.02 20.30
CA LEU A 310 -2.58 5.52 19.19
C LEU A 310 -2.01 6.66 18.34
N THR A 311 -0.85 6.43 17.77
CA THR A 311 -0.35 7.24 16.66
C THR A 311 -1.01 6.82 15.34
N ILE A 312 -0.87 7.64 14.30
CA ILE A 312 -1.38 7.28 12.96
C ILE A 312 -0.63 6.04 12.45
N ILE A 313 0.68 5.95 12.70
CA ILE A 313 1.49 4.77 12.41
C ILE A 313 1.00 3.52 13.13
N ASP A 314 0.65 3.61 14.42
CA ASP A 314 0.14 2.45 15.16
C ASP A 314 -1.18 1.97 14.55
N SER A 315 -2.08 2.90 14.25
CA SER A 315 -3.35 2.59 13.59
C SER A 315 -3.12 2.01 12.19
N TYR A 316 -2.18 2.53 11.42
CA TYR A 316 -1.83 2.03 10.09
C TYR A 316 -1.24 0.62 10.17
N TYR A 317 -0.37 0.36 11.14
CA TYR A 317 0.18 -0.98 11.40
C TYR A 317 -0.92 -1.97 11.77
N ILE A 318 -1.86 -1.58 12.63
CA ILE A 318 -3.02 -2.42 13.00
C ILE A 318 -3.86 -2.73 11.75
N ALA A 319 -4.12 -1.73 10.91
CA ALA A 319 -4.86 -1.90 9.67
C ALA A 319 -4.15 -2.87 8.70
N GLU A 320 -2.87 -2.63 8.39
CA GLU A 320 -2.06 -3.50 7.51
C GLU A 320 -1.97 -4.92 8.06
N LYS A 321 -1.75 -5.08 9.37
CA LYS A 321 -1.68 -6.39 10.01
C LYS A 321 -3.01 -7.13 9.91
N PHE A 322 -4.13 -6.43 10.10
CA PHE A 322 -5.46 -7.01 9.94
C PHE A 322 -5.67 -7.49 8.50
N ILE A 323 -5.45 -6.60 7.52
CA ILE A 323 -5.61 -6.91 6.10
C ILE A 323 -4.79 -8.15 5.73
N ASN A 324 -3.49 -8.15 6.03
CA ASN A 324 -2.58 -9.23 5.64
C ASN A 324 -2.81 -10.55 6.39
N LYS A 325 -3.44 -10.54 7.57
CA LYS A 325 -3.72 -11.76 8.35
C LYS A 325 -5.13 -12.31 8.16
N LYS A 326 -6.10 -11.45 7.89
CA LYS A 326 -7.53 -11.80 7.89
C LYS A 326 -8.12 -11.93 6.50
N ASP A 327 -7.67 -11.10 5.55
CA ASP A 327 -8.11 -11.21 4.15
C ASP A 327 -7.20 -12.18 3.38
N LYS A 328 -7.64 -13.43 3.22
CA LYS A 328 -6.82 -14.49 2.60
C LYS A 328 -6.52 -14.28 1.12
N ILE A 329 -7.27 -13.43 0.41
CA ILE A 329 -7.13 -13.23 -1.04
C ILE A 329 -6.52 -11.86 -1.38
N ILE A 330 -6.20 -11.03 -0.38
CA ILE A 330 -5.59 -9.71 -0.61
C ILE A 330 -4.21 -9.82 -1.27
N ASN A 331 -3.48 -10.92 -1.05
CA ASN A 331 -2.18 -11.18 -1.65
C ASN A 331 -2.21 -11.23 -3.20
N LYS A 332 -3.39 -11.41 -3.81
CA LYS A 332 -3.58 -11.36 -5.26
C LYS A 332 -3.75 -9.94 -5.81
N GLN A 333 -3.83 -8.92 -4.96
CA GLN A 333 -4.12 -7.55 -5.34
C GLN A 333 -3.14 -6.59 -4.68
N GLU A 334 -2.34 -5.88 -5.48
CA GLU A 334 -1.50 -4.80 -4.93
C GLU A 334 -2.37 -3.63 -4.47
N TYR A 335 -1.97 -2.96 -3.39
CA TYR A 335 -2.70 -1.80 -2.87
C TYR A 335 -1.75 -0.78 -2.24
N SER A 336 -2.23 0.45 -2.10
CA SER A 336 -1.50 1.55 -1.47
C SER A 336 -2.45 2.49 -0.76
N LEU A 337 -2.00 3.02 0.38
CA LEU A 337 -2.74 4.04 1.11
C LEU A 337 -2.86 5.31 0.27
N THR A 338 -4.07 5.79 0.05
CA THR A 338 -4.35 6.99 -0.76
C THR A 338 -4.75 8.18 0.12
N SER A 339 -5.46 7.93 1.21
CA SER A 339 -5.91 8.99 2.12
C SER A 339 -6.22 8.41 3.50
N TYR A 340 -6.31 9.27 4.50
CA TYR A 340 -6.79 8.91 5.83
C TYR A 340 -7.49 10.09 6.50
N ILE A 341 -8.37 9.79 7.46
CA ILE A 341 -9.07 10.76 8.30
C ILE A 341 -8.89 10.34 9.75
N VAL A 342 -8.54 11.29 10.62
CA VAL A 342 -8.38 11.08 12.06
C VAL A 342 -9.47 11.84 12.80
N SER A 343 -10.21 11.14 13.67
CA SER A 343 -11.30 11.67 14.49
C SER A 343 -11.17 11.13 15.92
N GLY A 344 -10.43 11.86 16.78
CA GLY A 344 -10.13 11.39 18.14
C GLY A 344 -9.23 10.16 18.12
N ASN A 345 -9.72 9.03 18.65
CA ASN A 345 -9.01 7.74 18.63
C ASN A 345 -9.42 6.85 17.44
N GLU A 346 -10.29 7.35 16.56
CA GLU A 346 -10.67 6.69 15.32
C GLU A 346 -9.77 7.18 14.18
N THR A 347 -9.21 6.24 13.43
CA THR A 347 -8.53 6.54 12.16
C THR A 347 -9.15 5.70 11.05
N LYS A 348 -9.70 6.35 10.04
CA LYS A 348 -10.18 5.72 8.81
C LYS A 348 -9.14 5.86 7.72
N PHE A 349 -8.70 4.75 7.15
CA PHE A 349 -7.75 4.68 6.05
C PHE A 349 -8.46 4.27 4.77
N TYR A 350 -8.01 4.86 3.67
CA TYR A 350 -8.53 4.65 2.32
C TYR A 350 -7.42 4.19 1.39
N PHE A 351 -7.65 3.12 0.67
CA PHE A 351 -6.66 2.49 -0.20
C PHE A 351 -7.16 2.39 -1.63
N SER A 352 -6.23 2.55 -2.56
CA SER A 352 -6.45 2.26 -3.98
C SER A 352 -5.70 0.99 -4.38
N TYR A 353 -6.18 0.36 -5.44
CA TYR A 353 -5.57 -0.83 -6.01
C TYR A 353 -4.50 -0.49 -7.04
N LYS A 354 -3.54 -1.40 -7.20
CA LYS A 354 -2.44 -1.32 -8.16
C LYS A 354 -2.28 -2.63 -8.93
N TYR A 355 -1.66 -2.56 -10.09
CA TYR A 355 -1.16 -3.71 -10.82
C TYR A 355 0.21 -3.37 -11.38
N ASN A 356 1.25 -4.12 -11.01
CA ASN A 356 2.64 -3.80 -11.36
C ASN A 356 3.03 -2.35 -11.00
N ASP A 357 2.66 -1.91 -9.79
CA ASP A 357 2.86 -0.55 -9.27
C ASP A 357 2.10 0.58 -9.99
N ILE A 358 1.22 0.25 -10.96
CA ILE A 358 0.37 1.20 -11.69
C ILE A 358 -1.01 1.27 -11.05
N ASN A 359 -1.52 2.47 -10.82
CA ASN A 359 -2.82 2.68 -10.20
C ASN A 359 -3.97 2.07 -11.01
N VAL A 360 -4.88 1.40 -10.30
CA VAL A 360 -6.16 0.93 -10.82
C VAL A 360 -7.24 1.91 -10.41
N ASN A 361 -7.72 2.68 -11.39
CA ASN A 361 -8.75 3.69 -11.25
C ASN A 361 -10.13 3.04 -11.27
N VAL A 362 -10.76 2.98 -10.10
CA VAL A 362 -12.17 2.60 -9.98
C VAL A 362 -13.06 3.82 -10.20
N PRO A 363 -14.01 3.79 -11.15
CA PRO A 363 -14.88 4.94 -11.42
C PRO A 363 -15.67 5.38 -10.19
N LYS A 364 -15.74 6.70 -9.96
CA LYS A 364 -16.45 7.27 -8.81
C LYS A 364 -17.93 6.87 -8.77
N ASP A 365 -18.62 6.95 -9.90
CA ASP A 365 -20.04 6.58 -10.00
C ASP A 365 -20.28 5.12 -9.56
N TYR A 366 -19.33 4.22 -9.84
CA TYR A 366 -19.40 2.83 -9.40
C TYR A 366 -19.22 2.71 -7.88
N LEU A 367 -18.23 3.39 -7.30
CA LEU A 367 -18.01 3.44 -5.85
C LEU A 367 -19.23 4.02 -5.11
N GLU A 368 -19.88 5.03 -5.68
CA GLU A 368 -21.12 5.62 -5.16
C GLU A 368 -22.26 4.57 -5.10
N THR A 369 -22.39 3.69 -6.11
CA THR A 369 -23.38 2.59 -6.08
C THR A 369 -23.14 1.56 -4.97
N LEU A 370 -21.90 1.49 -4.46
CA LEU A 370 -21.50 0.57 -3.40
C LEU A 370 -21.45 1.25 -2.02
N ASN A 371 -21.77 2.55 -1.95
CA ASN A 371 -21.58 3.37 -0.76
C ASN A 371 -20.14 3.28 -0.24
N MET A 372 -19.19 3.54 -1.15
CA MET A 372 -17.75 3.57 -0.88
C MET A 372 -17.16 4.85 -1.48
N ASN A 373 -16.10 5.36 -0.87
CA ASN A 373 -15.29 6.48 -1.40
C ASN A 373 -14.05 5.97 -2.12
N TYR A 374 -13.53 4.82 -1.69
CA TYR A 374 -12.34 4.15 -2.25
C TYR A 374 -12.60 2.65 -2.36
N PRO A 375 -11.88 1.92 -3.24
CA PRO A 375 -12.12 0.49 -3.42
C PRO A 375 -11.78 -0.37 -2.20
N MET A 376 -11.05 0.18 -1.23
CA MET A 376 -10.82 -0.45 0.07
C MET A 376 -10.77 0.61 1.17
N GLU A 377 -11.54 0.39 2.24
CA GLU A 377 -11.66 1.26 3.40
C GLU A 377 -11.50 0.44 4.67
N ILE A 378 -10.76 0.96 5.66
CA ILE A 378 -10.58 0.30 6.96
C ILE A 378 -10.60 1.33 8.07
N THR A 379 -11.29 1.03 9.15
CA THR A 379 -11.44 1.93 10.30
C THR A 379 -10.86 1.25 11.53
N VAL A 380 -9.89 1.91 12.15
CA VAL A 380 -9.26 1.49 13.41
C VAL A 380 -9.77 2.40 14.52
N LEU A 381 -10.29 1.80 15.58
CA LEU A 381 -10.74 2.48 16.78
C LEU A 381 -10.16 1.77 17.99
N ASP A 382 -9.54 2.52 18.90
CA ASP A 382 -9.07 2.03 20.21
C ASP A 382 -8.20 0.76 20.17
N GLY A 383 -7.42 0.58 19.10
CA GLY A 383 -6.43 -0.50 18.99
C GLY A 383 -6.89 -1.71 18.20
N GLN A 384 -8.05 -1.63 17.54
CA GLN A 384 -8.62 -2.71 16.76
C GLN A 384 -9.33 -2.19 15.51
N VAL A 385 -9.50 -3.07 14.54
CA VAL A 385 -10.30 -2.78 13.35
C VAL A 385 -11.77 -2.97 13.69
N ILE A 386 -12.57 -1.92 13.51
CA ILE A 386 -14.02 -1.95 13.73
C ILE A 386 -14.82 -2.08 12.44
N ASN A 387 -14.24 -1.66 11.31
CA ASN A 387 -14.85 -1.81 10.00
C ASN A 387 -13.77 -2.04 8.94
N TYR A 388 -13.99 -2.96 8.03
CA TYR A 388 -13.17 -3.17 6.84
C TYR A 388 -14.08 -3.50 5.66
N LYS A 389 -14.04 -2.69 4.61
CA LYS A 389 -14.88 -2.85 3.42
C LYS A 389 -14.04 -2.75 2.16
N ARG A 390 -14.19 -3.70 1.23
CA ARG A 390 -13.46 -3.65 -0.04
C ARG A 390 -14.17 -4.32 -1.19
N ILE A 391 -13.79 -3.93 -2.41
CA ILE A 391 -14.13 -4.63 -3.65
C ILE A 391 -13.08 -5.72 -3.90
N ILE A 392 -13.48 -6.96 -4.11
CA ILE A 392 -12.54 -8.04 -4.43
C ILE A 392 -12.28 -8.05 -5.94
N LEU A 393 -11.01 -7.98 -6.33
CA LEU A 393 -10.53 -8.20 -7.69
C LEU A 393 -9.65 -9.45 -7.66
N ASP A 394 -10.13 -10.55 -8.25
CA ASP A 394 -9.33 -11.78 -8.36
C ASP A 394 -8.54 -11.75 -9.67
N LEU A 395 -7.24 -11.43 -9.55
CA LEU A 395 -6.27 -11.34 -10.64
C LEU A 395 -5.51 -12.66 -10.87
N ASP A 396 -6.12 -13.79 -10.53
CA ASP A 396 -5.55 -15.14 -10.73
C ASP A 396 -5.53 -15.50 -12.23
N LEU A 397 -4.37 -15.27 -12.84
CA LEU A 397 -4.24 -14.86 -14.23
C LEU A 397 -3.32 -15.76 -15.09
N ASP A 398 -2.95 -16.95 -14.59
CA ASP A 398 -2.03 -17.86 -15.30
C ASP A 398 -2.50 -18.19 -16.73
N ASP A 399 -3.81 -18.11 -17.02
CA ASP A 399 -4.40 -18.46 -18.31
C ASP A 399 -4.75 -17.27 -19.24
N PHE A 400 -4.64 -15.99 -18.80
CA PHE A 400 -5.20 -14.84 -19.56
C PHE A 400 -4.30 -13.60 -19.67
N ILE A 401 -3.02 -13.66 -19.26
CA ILE A 401 -2.11 -12.50 -19.40
C ILE A 401 -1.59 -12.43 -20.83
N LYS A 402 -2.00 -11.39 -21.55
CA LYS A 402 -1.27 -10.98 -22.76
C LYS A 402 0.14 -10.51 -22.36
N PRO A 403 1.18 -10.87 -23.13
CA PRO A 403 2.53 -10.39 -22.84
C PRO A 403 2.55 -8.85 -22.84
N PRO A 404 3.44 -8.22 -22.04
CA PRO A 404 3.63 -6.77 -22.07
C PRO A 404 3.94 -6.30 -23.49
N GLU A 405 3.28 -5.24 -23.93
CA GLU A 405 3.49 -4.62 -25.23
C GLU A 405 4.19 -3.26 -25.07
N LYS A 406 4.86 -2.81 -26.14
CA LYS A 406 5.47 -1.48 -26.15
C LYS A 406 4.40 -0.42 -26.17
N PHE A 407 4.56 0.54 -25.30
CA PHE A 407 3.77 1.76 -25.27
C PHE A 407 4.05 2.65 -26.48
N SER A 408 3.01 2.97 -27.27
CA SER A 408 3.12 3.69 -28.55
C SER A 408 2.87 5.20 -28.46
N VAL A 409 2.00 5.67 -27.55
CA VAL A 409 1.51 7.06 -27.51
C VAL A 409 2.25 7.91 -26.48
N ASP A 410 3.08 8.86 -26.89
CA ASP A 410 3.74 9.78 -25.96
C ASP A 410 2.78 10.80 -25.29
N TYR A 411 3.25 11.40 -24.20
CA TYR A 411 2.45 12.36 -23.41
C TYR A 411 2.05 13.62 -24.22
N ILE A 412 2.87 14.05 -25.18
CA ILE A 412 2.57 15.20 -26.05
C ILE A 412 1.34 14.91 -26.91
N SER A 413 1.30 13.72 -27.51
CA SER A 413 0.17 13.28 -28.33
C SER A 413 -1.14 13.23 -27.53
N VAL A 414 -1.08 12.82 -26.26
CA VAL A 414 -2.24 12.80 -25.35
C VAL A 414 -2.72 14.22 -25.04
N ILE A 415 -1.80 15.14 -24.76
CA ILE A 415 -2.11 16.54 -24.47
C ILE A 415 -2.76 17.19 -25.71
N ASN A 416 -2.21 16.96 -26.91
CA ASN A 416 -2.79 17.45 -28.15
C ASN A 416 -4.21 16.93 -28.35
N GLY A 417 -4.43 15.62 -28.18
CA GLY A 417 -5.78 15.03 -28.27
C GLY A 417 -6.76 15.56 -27.22
N MET A 418 -6.27 15.90 -26.01
CA MET A 418 -7.08 16.58 -24.99
C MET A 418 -7.51 17.96 -25.48
N LEU A 419 -6.57 18.76 -25.97
CA LEU A 419 -6.81 20.14 -26.40
C LEU A 419 -7.69 20.22 -27.66
N GLU A 420 -7.58 19.24 -28.57
CA GLU A 420 -8.49 19.10 -29.71
C GLU A 420 -9.93 18.86 -29.27
N LYS A 421 -10.13 17.99 -28.26
CA LYS A 421 -11.46 17.68 -27.72
C LYS A 421 -12.00 18.77 -26.80
N TYR A 422 -11.12 19.47 -26.10
CA TYR A 422 -11.45 20.50 -25.11
C TYR A 422 -10.62 21.78 -25.35
N PRO A 423 -10.92 22.55 -26.42
CA PRO A 423 -10.15 23.76 -26.76
C PRO A 423 -10.14 24.82 -25.66
N GLN A 424 -11.15 24.83 -24.79
CA GLN A 424 -11.23 25.74 -23.63
C GLN A 424 -10.18 25.47 -22.54
N GLU A 425 -9.48 24.34 -22.59
CA GLU A 425 -8.35 24.06 -21.69
C GLU A 425 -7.02 24.63 -22.21
N GLN A 426 -6.99 25.23 -23.40
CA GLN A 426 -5.79 25.87 -23.94
C GLN A 426 -5.24 26.93 -22.98
N GLY A 427 -3.94 26.82 -22.64
CA GLY A 427 -3.25 27.74 -21.73
C GLY A 427 -3.53 27.52 -20.25
N LYS A 428 -4.41 26.57 -19.88
CA LYS A 428 -4.58 26.15 -18.48
C LYS A 428 -3.48 25.19 -18.07
N LYS A 429 -3.20 25.14 -16.76
CA LYS A 429 -2.21 24.22 -16.20
C LYS A 429 -2.80 22.81 -16.03
N ILE A 430 -1.95 21.81 -16.17
CA ILE A 430 -2.25 20.41 -15.88
C ILE A 430 -1.87 20.12 -14.44
N ASN A 431 -2.83 19.65 -13.65
CA ASN A 431 -2.63 19.33 -12.24
C ASN A 431 -1.89 18.01 -12.07
N ASN A 432 -2.22 17.02 -12.89
CA ASN A 432 -1.57 15.72 -12.89
C ASN A 432 -1.75 15.01 -14.25
N MET A 433 -0.82 14.13 -14.59
CA MET A 433 -0.90 13.27 -15.76
C MET A 433 -0.19 11.94 -15.50
N PHE A 434 -0.88 10.83 -15.71
CA PHE A 434 -0.32 9.51 -15.41
C PHE A 434 -0.96 8.40 -16.23
N LEU A 435 -0.26 7.27 -16.34
CA LEU A 435 -0.82 6.01 -16.80
C LEU A 435 -1.50 5.29 -15.64
N GLY A 436 -2.71 4.78 -15.87
CA GLY A 436 -3.48 4.02 -14.91
C GLY A 436 -4.41 3.01 -15.59
N TYR A 437 -4.69 1.90 -14.92
CA TYR A 437 -5.68 0.95 -15.37
C TYR A 437 -7.08 1.45 -15.04
N LYS A 438 -7.97 1.49 -16.03
CA LYS A 438 -9.39 1.77 -15.80
C LYS A 438 -10.15 0.46 -15.78
N ILE A 439 -10.88 0.20 -14.70
CA ILE A 439 -11.71 -1.00 -14.60
C ILE A 439 -12.94 -0.91 -15.52
N ASN A 440 -13.24 -2.01 -16.19
CA ASN A 440 -14.49 -2.29 -16.86
C ASN A 440 -15.11 -3.57 -16.27
N TYR A 441 -16.04 -3.40 -15.33
CA TYR A 441 -16.72 -4.51 -14.66
C TYR A 441 -17.59 -5.36 -15.59
N LEU A 442 -18.11 -4.79 -16.69
CA LEU A 442 -18.95 -5.54 -17.63
C LEU A 442 -18.15 -6.52 -18.48
N GLU A 443 -16.89 -6.18 -18.77
CA GLU A 443 -15.99 -7.02 -19.56
C GLU A 443 -14.97 -7.76 -18.69
N GLU A 444 -15.13 -7.71 -17.36
CA GLU A 444 -14.25 -8.30 -16.35
C GLU A 444 -12.75 -8.08 -16.65
N ASN A 445 -12.43 -6.84 -17.03
CA ASN A 445 -11.07 -6.45 -17.37
C ASN A 445 -10.77 -5.02 -16.96
N MET A 446 -9.49 -4.69 -16.92
CA MET A 446 -8.99 -3.35 -16.79
C MET A 446 -8.04 -3.03 -17.93
N LYS A 447 -8.15 -1.82 -18.48
CA LYS A 447 -7.38 -1.37 -19.64
C LYS A 447 -6.48 -0.20 -19.27
N LEU A 448 -5.25 -0.20 -19.75
CA LEU A 448 -4.30 0.87 -19.54
C LEU A 448 -4.78 2.13 -20.26
N ASN A 449 -4.82 3.25 -19.54
CA ASN A 449 -5.24 4.54 -20.07
C ASN A 449 -4.36 5.65 -19.50
N TRP A 450 -4.18 6.69 -20.30
CA TRP A 450 -3.76 7.99 -19.80
C TRP A 450 -4.90 8.67 -19.08
N THR A 451 -4.58 9.26 -17.95
CA THR A 451 -5.44 10.21 -17.24
C THR A 451 -4.74 11.55 -17.18
N VAL A 452 -5.39 12.60 -17.69
CA VAL A 452 -4.96 13.99 -17.56
C VAL A 452 -5.98 14.73 -16.69
N ILE A 453 -5.51 15.38 -15.63
CA ILE A 453 -6.35 16.10 -14.67
C ILE A 453 -6.01 17.58 -14.76
N THR A 454 -7.03 18.40 -14.98
CA THR A 454 -6.98 19.86 -14.83
C THR A 454 -7.96 20.29 -13.75
N ASP A 455 -8.06 21.59 -13.48
CA ASP A 455 -9.08 22.12 -12.55
C ASP A 455 -10.51 21.87 -13.03
N ASN A 456 -10.72 21.67 -14.34
CA ASN A 456 -12.06 21.62 -14.94
C ASN A 456 -12.46 20.23 -15.42
N ILE A 457 -11.49 19.41 -15.84
CA ILE A 457 -11.78 18.14 -16.50
C ILE A 457 -10.85 17.01 -16.03
N ILE A 458 -11.36 15.79 -16.18
CA ILE A 458 -10.57 14.56 -16.18
C ILE A 458 -10.68 13.97 -17.58
N PHE A 459 -9.61 14.07 -18.35
CA PHE A 459 -9.53 13.49 -19.69
C PHE A 459 -8.87 12.12 -19.63
N ASN A 460 -9.50 11.15 -20.29
CA ASN A 460 -8.96 9.80 -20.45
C ASN A 460 -8.67 9.53 -21.91
N ASN A 461 -7.48 9.01 -22.21
CA ASN A 461 -7.09 8.58 -23.55
C ASN A 461 -6.54 7.15 -23.47
N SER A 462 -6.87 6.32 -24.46
CA SER A 462 -6.38 4.95 -24.52
C SER A 462 -4.88 4.92 -24.76
N ALA A 463 -4.18 3.97 -24.14
CA ALA A 463 -2.75 3.75 -24.39
C ALA A 463 -2.46 2.91 -25.66
N ARG A 464 -3.51 2.55 -26.44
CA ARG A 464 -3.48 1.49 -27.47
C ARG A 464 -2.34 1.58 -28.51
N THR A 465 -1.80 0.40 -28.79
CA THR A 465 -1.04 -0.02 -29.98
C THR A 465 -1.97 -0.38 -31.14
N VAL A 466 -1.70 0.17 -32.33
CA VAL A 466 -1.61 -0.57 -33.61
C VAL A 466 -0.59 0.18 -34.46
N ASP A 467 0.68 -0.20 -34.39
CA ASP A 467 1.55 -0.06 -35.56
C ASP A 467 1.74 -1.49 -36.07
N GLN A 468 0.94 -1.84 -37.09
CA GLN A 468 1.29 -2.92 -38.00
C GLN A 468 2.41 -2.37 -38.88
N GLU A 469 3.66 -2.77 -38.61
CA GLU A 469 4.64 -2.90 -39.69
C GLU A 469 4.54 -4.30 -40.31
#